data_AF-A0A3D2U5R0-F1
#
_entry.id   AF-A0A3D2U5R0-F1
#
_cell.length_a   1.000
_cell.length_b   1.000
_cell.length_c   1.000
_cell.angle_alpha   90.00
_cell.angle_beta   90.00
_cell.angle_gamma   90.00
#
_symmetry.space_group_name_H-M   'P 1'
#
loop_
_entity.id
_entity.type
_entity.pdbx_description
1 polymer ?
#
loop_
_entity_poly.entity_id
_entity_poly.type
_entity_poly.pdbx_seq_one_letter_code
_entity_poly.pdbx_strand_id
1 'polypeptide(L)'
;MTPLVSRRSLLQRSAVGFGSLALASMLADESAAAAVDDPLAARLPLVAARAKRIIFLLMSGGPSQVDTFDHKPLLDRDDGKPLP
;
A
#
# COMPACT_ATOMS: atom_id res chain seq x y z
N MET A 1 29.54 -56.96 -8.56
CA MET A 1 28.51 -56.36 -7.68
C MET A 1 28.14 -55.00 -8.25
N THR A 2 26.92 -54.87 -8.79
CA THR A 2 26.39 -53.60 -9.32
C THR A 2 26.12 -52.66 -8.14
N PRO A 3 26.59 -51.40 -8.15
CA PRO A 3 26.34 -50.48 -7.05
C PRO A 3 24.84 -50.15 -6.98
N LEU A 4 24.25 -50.26 -5.78
CA LEU A 4 22.84 -50.00 -5.51
C LEU A 4 22.41 -48.55 -5.80
N VAL A 5 23.36 -47.64 -5.90
CA VAL A 5 23.13 -46.23 -6.26
C VAL A 5 24.15 -45.83 -7.33
N SER A 6 23.65 -45.36 -8.48
CA SER A 6 24.52 -44.84 -9.53
C SER A 6 25.01 -43.44 -9.17
N ARG A 7 26.22 -43.07 -9.64
CA ARG A 7 26.78 -41.71 -9.47
C ARG A 7 25.81 -40.62 -9.94
N ARG A 8 25.09 -40.88 -11.04
CA ARG A 8 24.04 -39.99 -11.58
C ARG A 8 22.90 -39.79 -10.58
N SER A 9 22.40 -40.87 -9.97
CA SER A 9 21.32 -40.79 -8.98
C SER A 9 21.77 -40.05 -7.71
N LEU A 10 23.03 -40.26 -7.29
CA LEU A 10 23.61 -39.55 -6.16
C LEU A 10 23.67 -38.04 -6.44
N LEU A 11 24.21 -37.63 -7.60
CA LEU A 11 24.33 -36.22 -8.00
C LEU A 11 22.96 -35.54 -8.16
N GLN A 12 21.96 -36.25 -8.72
CA GLN A 12 20.60 -35.72 -8.83
C GLN A 12 19.98 -35.46 -7.46
N ARG A 13 20.16 -36.38 -6.49
CA ARG A 13 19.59 -36.24 -5.15
C ARG A 13 20.30 -35.17 -4.31
N SER A 14 21.63 -35.06 -4.40
CA SER A 14 22.39 -34.08 -3.63
C SER A 14 22.26 -32.66 -4.18
N ALA A 15 22.29 -32.48 -5.50
CA ALA A 15 22.15 -31.15 -6.11
C ALA A 15 20.75 -30.56 -5.94
N VAL A 16 19.70 -31.37 -6.13
CA VAL A 16 18.31 -30.93 -5.96
C VAL A 16 17.93 -30.80 -4.48
N GLY A 17 18.43 -31.69 -3.61
CA GLY A 17 18.11 -31.68 -2.18
C GLY A 17 18.73 -30.52 -1.40
N PHE A 18 19.94 -30.07 -1.76
CA PHE A 18 20.53 -28.89 -1.11
C PHE A 18 19.85 -27.59 -1.58
N GLY A 19 19.53 -27.50 -2.88
CA GLY A 19 18.80 -26.36 -3.43
C GLY A 19 17.39 -26.21 -2.84
N SER A 20 16.71 -27.31 -2.52
CA SER A 20 15.39 -27.26 -1.89
C SER A 20 15.42 -26.68 -0.46
N LEU A 21 16.53 -26.85 0.27
CA LEU A 21 16.69 -26.22 1.59
C LEU A 21 16.81 -24.69 1.48
N ALA A 22 17.58 -24.20 0.51
CA ALA A 22 17.68 -22.76 0.24
C ALA A 22 16.33 -22.18 -0.19
N LEU A 23 15.62 -22.86 -1.10
CA LEU A 23 14.28 -22.46 -1.54
C LEU A 23 13.27 -22.44 -0.39
N ALA A 24 13.30 -23.45 0.50
CA ALA A 24 12.43 -23.49 1.66
C ALA A 24 12.67 -22.31 2.61
N SER A 25 13.93 -21.88 2.79
CA SER A 25 14.26 -20.68 3.57
C SER A 25 13.71 -19.41 2.92
N MET A 26 13.89 -19.25 1.60
CA MET A 26 13.40 -18.06 0.88
C MET A 26 11.87 -17.96 0.92
N LEU A 27 11.16 -19.08 0.75
CA LEU A 27 9.69 -19.12 0.85
C LEU A 27 9.20 -18.88 2.28
N ALA A 28 9.94 -19.33 3.29
CA ALA A 28 9.63 -19.02 4.69
C ALA A 28 9.74 -17.51 4.96
N ASP A 29 10.79 -16.85 4.49
CA ASP A 29 10.97 -15.40 4.62
C ASP A 29 9.87 -14.62 3.88
N GLU A 30 9.51 -15.03 2.68
CA GLU A 30 8.40 -14.43 1.91
C GLU A 30 7.05 -14.60 2.64
N SER A 31 6.80 -15.79 3.20
CA SER A 31 5.58 -16.04 3.98
C SER A 31 5.54 -15.23 5.29
N ALA A 32 6.69 -15.01 5.94
CA ALA A 32 6.79 -14.18 7.14
C ALA A 32 6.56 -12.70 6.80
N ALA A 33 7.06 -12.21 5.67
CA ALA A 33 6.81 -10.86 5.19
C ALA A 33 5.34 -10.61 4.83
N ALA A 34 4.65 -11.62 4.28
CA ALA A 34 3.21 -11.56 4.01
C ALA A 34 2.34 -11.61 5.28
N ALA A 35 2.88 -12.10 6.40
CA ALA A 35 2.20 -12.17 7.70
C ALA A 35 2.37 -10.91 8.55
N VAL A 36 3.19 -9.94 8.12
CA VAL A 36 3.26 -8.64 8.78
C VAL A 36 2.01 -7.85 8.37
N ASP A 37 1.09 -7.68 9.33
CA ASP A 37 0.04 -6.66 9.24
C ASP A 37 0.73 -5.33 8.91
N ASP A 38 0.60 -4.87 7.67
CA ASP A 38 1.13 -3.57 7.26
C ASP A 38 0.51 -2.52 8.19
N PRO A 39 1.31 -1.86 9.06
CA PRO A 39 0.78 -0.92 10.04
C PRO A 39 0.16 0.32 9.38
N LEU A 40 0.45 0.54 8.09
CA LEU A 40 -0.10 1.61 7.27
C LEU A 40 -1.20 1.12 6.32
N ALA A 41 -1.52 -0.18 6.31
CA ALA A 41 -2.60 -0.69 5.49
C ALA A 41 -3.93 -0.04 5.88
N ALA A 42 -4.70 0.34 4.87
CA ALA A 42 -6.03 0.86 5.05
C ALA A 42 -6.91 -0.18 5.76
N ARG A 43 -7.27 0.08 7.02
CA ARG A 43 -8.16 -0.79 7.78
C ARG A 43 -9.60 -0.52 7.36
N LEU A 44 -10.32 -1.56 6.98
CA LEU A 44 -11.76 -1.44 6.83
C LEU A 44 -12.38 -1.17 8.21
N PRO A 45 -13.35 -0.24 8.29
CA PRO A 45 -14.10 -0.05 9.52
C PRO A 45 -14.90 -1.33 9.84
N LEU A 46 -14.99 -1.66 11.13
CA LEU A 46 -15.77 -2.82 11.62
C LEU A 46 -17.26 -2.73 11.25
N VAL A 47 -17.75 -1.53 10.94
CA VAL A 47 -19.14 -1.26 10.55
C VAL A 47 -19.13 -0.41 9.30
N ALA A 48 -19.97 -0.77 8.33
CA ALA A 48 -20.14 0.01 7.10
C ALA A 48 -20.65 1.42 7.43
N ALA A 49 -19.84 2.44 7.13
CA ALA A 49 -20.24 3.82 7.30
C ALA A 49 -21.33 4.17 6.28
N ARG A 50 -22.48 4.67 6.76
CA ARG A 50 -23.56 5.20 5.93
C ARG A 50 -23.86 6.64 6.32
N ALA A 51 -23.52 7.59 5.45
CA ALA A 51 -23.94 8.98 5.64
C ALA A 51 -25.46 9.09 5.42
N LYS A 52 -26.20 9.50 6.46
CA LYS A 52 -27.67 9.71 6.38
C LYS A 52 -28.04 11.16 6.01
N ARG A 53 -27.16 12.11 6.31
CA ARG A 53 -27.32 13.55 6.09
C ARG A 53 -25.93 14.13 5.80
N ILE A 54 -25.85 15.07 4.87
CA ILE A 54 -24.64 15.84 4.58
C ILE A 54 -25.00 17.31 4.82
N ILE A 55 -24.28 18.00 5.71
CA ILE A 55 -24.45 19.42 5.96
C ILE A 55 -23.19 20.11 5.44
N PHE A 56 -23.33 20.86 4.35
CA PHE A 56 -22.24 21.63 3.76
C PHE A 56 -22.34 23.08 4.23
N LEU A 57 -21.36 23.53 5.01
CA LEU A 57 -21.28 24.89 5.52
C LEU A 57 -20.18 25.62 4.75
N LEU A 58 -20.56 26.52 3.84
CA LEU A 58 -19.62 27.44 3.21
C LEU A 58 -19.55 28.71 4.07
N MET A 59 -18.50 28.82 4.88
CA MET A 59 -18.22 30.05 5.62
C MET A 59 -17.48 31.00 4.71
N SER A 60 -18.14 32.09 4.30
CA SER A 60 -17.48 33.16 3.57
C SER A 60 -16.39 33.79 4.45
N GLY A 61 -15.19 33.96 3.91
CA GLY A 61 -14.09 34.69 4.54
C GLY A 61 -13.02 33.84 5.26
N GLY A 62 -13.14 32.52 5.30
CA GLY A 62 -12.07 31.64 5.80
C GLY A 62 -11.08 31.26 4.69
N PRO A 63 -9.74 31.27 4.93
CA PRO A 63 -8.79 30.73 3.97
C PRO A 63 -8.99 29.22 3.86
N SER A 64 -9.43 28.75 2.69
CA SER A 64 -9.51 27.32 2.39
C SER A 64 -8.09 26.75 2.29
N GLN A 65 -7.87 25.51 2.76
CA GLN A 65 -6.56 24.85 2.64
C GLN A 65 -6.09 24.81 1.18
N VAL A 66 -7.03 24.65 0.24
CA VAL A 66 -6.76 24.68 -1.21
C VAL A 66 -6.35 26.08 -1.67
N ASP A 67 -6.85 27.12 -1.00
CA ASP A 67 -6.71 28.50 -1.44
C ASP A 67 -5.65 29.32 -0.71
N THR A 68 -5.05 28.76 0.34
CA THR A 68 -4.17 29.50 1.28
C THR A 68 -2.85 29.92 0.64
N PHE A 69 -2.34 29.17 -0.35
CA PHE A 69 -1.02 29.40 -0.93
C PHE A 69 -1.01 29.66 -2.44
N ASP A 70 -2.18 29.68 -3.07
CA ASP A 70 -2.30 29.98 -4.49
C ASP A 70 -2.51 31.47 -4.70
N HIS A 71 -1.57 32.12 -5.38
CA HIS A 71 -1.71 33.52 -5.78
C HIS A 71 -2.84 33.67 -6.81
N LYS A 72 -3.86 34.46 -6.47
CA LYS A 72 -5.05 34.68 -7.28
C LYS A 72 -5.15 36.16 -7.69
N PRO A 73 -4.45 36.59 -8.76
CA PRO A 73 -4.40 38.00 -9.15
C PRO A 73 -5.76 38.60 -9.53
N LEU A 74 -6.73 37.74 -9.88
CA LEU A 74 -8.10 38.18 -10.14
C LEU A 74 -8.83 38.60 -8.87
N LEU A 75 -8.52 38.02 -7.71
CA LEU A 75 -9.10 38.45 -6.43
C LEU A 75 -8.64 39.88 -6.08
N ASP A 76 -7.35 40.17 -6.27
CA ASP A 76 -6.82 41.52 -6.04
C ASP A 76 -7.44 42.56 -7.00
N ARG A 77 -7.65 42.17 -8.27
CA ARG A 77 -8.23 43.04 -9.30
C ARG A 77 -9.72 43.32 -9.08
N ASP A 78 -10.44 42.31 -8.61
CA ASP A 78 -11.90 42.33 -8.53
C ASP A 78 -12.41 42.61 -7.10
N ASP A 79 -11.50 42.94 -6.17
CA ASP A 79 -11.83 43.33 -4.80
C ASP A 79 -12.80 44.53 -4.77
N GLY A 80 -13.78 44.45 -3.86
CA GLY A 80 -14.82 45.48 -3.68
C GLY A 80 -15.85 45.61 -4.81
N LYS A 81 -15.82 44.79 -5.87
CA LYS A 81 -16.85 44.81 -6.91
C LYS A 81 -18.16 44.22 -6.38
N PRO A 82 -19.33 44.80 -6.74
CA PRO A 82 -20.60 44.18 -6.41
C PRO A 82 -20.69 42.81 -7.07
N LEU A 83 -21.18 41.84 -6.31
CA LEU A 83 -21.50 40.52 -6.85
C LEU A 83 -22.59 40.68 -7.92
N PRO A 84 -22.50 39.96 -9.05
CA PRO A 84 -23.60 39.88 -10.01
C PRO A 84 -24.85 39.23 -9.40
#